data_AF-A0A0P7Y043-F1
#
_entry.id   AF-A0A0P7Y043-F1
#
_cell.length_a   1.000
_cell.length_b   1.000
_cell.length_c   1.000
_cell.angle_alpha   90.00
_cell.angle_beta   90.00
_cell.angle_gamma   90.00
#
_symmetry.space_group_name_H-M   'P 1'
#
loop_
_entity.id
_entity.type
_entity.pdbx_description
1 polymer ?
#
loop_
_entity_poly.entity_id
_entity_poly.type
_entity_poly.pdbx_seq_one_letter_code
_entity_poly.pdbx_strand_id
1 'polypeptide(L)'
;MLHQLKPARALAKVAAAMFKDIWDHRAAQAGALAKSVGDQISDTEKKINDLIELVVNASHPRVVAAYEKKIESLEMKKLTLAEKQRNVGQPVYPFSQMFELSMKFLANPCILWDSGRLELQRIVLKLVFSEELSYCKKSGFRTPKTTLPFKVLGDFDSRKCEMVPPERLELPTL
;
A
#
# COMPACT_ATOMS: atom_id res chain seq x y z
N MET A 1 8.90 27.37 -2.56
CA MET A 1 7.79 26.39 -2.46
C MET A 1 8.29 24.98 -2.17
N LEU A 2 9.10 24.31 -3.00
CA LEU A 2 9.53 22.92 -2.71
C LEU A 2 10.32 22.76 -1.40
N HIS A 3 11.22 23.71 -1.10
CA HIS A 3 11.99 23.72 0.15
C HIS A 3 11.14 23.88 1.42
N GLN A 4 9.91 24.41 1.29
CA GLN A 4 8.96 24.61 2.40
C GLN A 4 8.11 23.36 2.67
N LEU A 5 8.17 22.35 1.79
CA LEU A 5 7.44 21.09 1.93
C LEU A 5 8.22 20.02 2.67
N LYS A 6 9.35 20.39 3.27
CA LYS A 6 10.18 19.49 4.05
C LYS A 6 9.60 19.38 5.47
N PRO A 7 9.04 18.22 5.86
CA PRO A 7 8.53 18.05 7.22
C PRO A 7 9.67 18.09 8.25
N ALA A 8 9.34 18.42 9.50
CA ALA A 8 10.25 18.28 10.63
C ALA A 8 10.90 16.88 10.65
N ARG A 9 12.23 16.82 10.83
CA ARG A 9 13.02 15.57 10.73
C ARG A 9 12.53 14.47 11.68
N ALA A 10 12.03 14.85 12.85
CA ALA A 10 11.47 13.92 13.83
C ALA A 10 10.17 13.28 13.31
N LEU A 11 9.26 14.08 12.75
CA LEU A 11 8.00 13.62 12.19
C LEU A 11 8.20 12.69 10.99
N ALA A 12 9.11 13.04 10.08
CA ALA A 12 9.42 12.19 8.93
C ALA A 12 9.90 10.79 9.34
N LYS A 13 10.68 10.69 10.42
CA LYS A 13 11.14 9.40 10.98
C LYS A 13 9.99 8.59 11.58
N VAL A 14 9.12 9.23 12.36
CA VAL A 14 7.96 8.56 12.97
C VAL A 14 7.01 8.06 11.89
N ALA A 15 6.68 8.90 10.91
CA ALA A 15 5.85 8.50 9.78
C ALA A 15 6.48 7.33 9.00
N ALA A 16 7.80 7.36 8.74
CA ALA A 16 8.51 6.26 8.09
C ALA A 16 8.40 4.94 8.86
N ALA A 17 8.52 4.98 10.19
CA ALA A 17 8.36 3.80 11.03
C ALA A 17 6.92 3.26 10.97
N MET A 18 5.91 4.13 11.12
CA MET A 18 4.50 3.74 11.02
C MET A 18 4.15 3.13 9.67
N PHE A 19 4.62 3.74 8.57
CA PHE A 19 4.40 3.21 7.23
C PHE A 19 5.09 1.86 7.03
N LYS A 20 6.27 1.66 7.61
CA LYS A 20 6.98 0.38 7.58
C LYS A 20 6.18 -0.70 8.30
N ASP A 21 5.69 -0.43 9.51
CA ASP A 21 4.92 -1.39 10.30
C ASP A 21 3.61 -1.80 9.60
N ILE A 22 2.86 -0.83 9.09
CA ILE A 22 1.62 -1.07 8.32
C ILE A 22 1.92 -1.92 7.09
N TRP A 23 3.05 -1.64 6.43
CA TRP A 23 3.42 -2.39 5.25
C TRP A 23 3.85 -3.81 5.57
N ASP A 24 4.69 -4.00 6.58
CA ASP A 24 5.13 -5.32 7.03
C ASP A 24 3.91 -6.18 7.40
N HIS A 25 2.90 -5.58 8.02
CA HIS A 25 1.61 -6.22 8.26
C HIS A 25 0.90 -6.62 6.95
N ARG A 26 0.82 -5.72 5.97
CA ARG A 26 0.21 -6.01 4.66
C ARG A 26 0.98 -7.10 3.89
N ALA A 27 2.31 -7.11 3.97
CA ALA A 27 3.16 -8.12 3.36
C ALA A 27 2.96 -9.49 4.01
N ALA A 28 2.87 -9.55 5.34
CA ALA A 28 2.54 -10.76 6.07
C ALA A 28 1.14 -11.27 5.70
N GLN A 29 0.13 -10.40 5.61
CA GLN A 29 -1.21 -10.75 5.16
C GLN A 29 -1.20 -11.30 3.72
N ALA A 30 -0.49 -10.64 2.81
CA ALA A 30 -0.37 -11.11 1.42
C ALA A 30 0.31 -12.49 1.33
N GLY A 31 1.36 -12.71 2.13
CA GLY A 31 2.03 -14.01 2.23
C GLY A 31 1.12 -15.09 2.82
N ALA A 32 0.34 -14.76 3.86
CA ALA A 32 -0.64 -15.68 4.46
C ALA A 32 -1.77 -16.03 3.47
N LEU A 33 -2.26 -15.06 2.71
CA LEU A 33 -3.25 -15.28 1.65
C LEU A 33 -2.67 -16.18 0.53
N ALA A 34 -1.45 -15.93 0.08
CA ALA A 34 -0.79 -16.76 -0.92
C ALA A 34 -0.62 -18.21 -0.46
N LYS A 35 -0.21 -18.41 0.80
CA LYS A 35 -0.15 -19.75 1.42
C LYS A 35 -1.53 -20.40 1.48
N SER A 36 -2.53 -19.68 1.98
CA SER A 36 -3.91 -20.18 2.07
C SER A 36 -4.49 -20.59 0.71
N VAL A 37 -4.21 -19.83 -0.36
CA VAL A 37 -4.60 -20.21 -1.73
C VAL A 37 -3.87 -21.48 -2.18
N GLY A 38 -2.58 -21.62 -1.86
CA GLY A 38 -1.82 -22.84 -2.11
C GLY A 38 -2.40 -24.06 -1.37
N ASP A 39 -2.73 -23.90 -0.09
CA ASP A 39 -3.34 -24.94 0.73
C ASP A 39 -4.71 -25.35 0.15
N GLN A 40 -5.54 -24.38 -0.23
CA GLN A 40 -6.84 -24.62 -0.87
C GLN A 40 -6.72 -25.39 -2.19
N ILE A 41 -5.68 -25.12 -2.99
CA ILE A 41 -5.40 -25.88 -4.22
C ILE A 41 -5.09 -27.34 -3.86
N SER A 42 -4.20 -27.56 -2.89
CA SER A 42 -3.81 -28.92 -2.46
C SER A 42 -4.98 -29.71 -1.87
N ASP A 43 -5.85 -29.05 -1.10
CA ASP A 43 -7.05 -29.70 -0.53
C ASP A 43 -8.10 -29.99 -1.60
N THR A 44 -8.18 -29.16 -2.63
CA THR A 44 -9.05 -29.42 -3.79
C THR A 44 -8.54 -30.60 -4.60
N GLU A 45 -7.23 -30.74 -4.77
CA GLU A 45 -6.61 -31.91 -5.42
C GLU A 45 -6.88 -33.21 -4.67
N LYS A 46 -6.73 -33.22 -3.34
CA LYS A 46 -7.07 -34.39 -2.51
C LYS A 46 -8.52 -34.81 -2.71
N LYS A 47 -9.47 -33.86 -2.64
CA LYS A 47 -10.90 -34.13 -2.86
C LYS A 47 -11.20 -34.66 -4.26
N ILE A 48 -10.46 -34.22 -5.29
CA ILE A 48 -10.61 -34.76 -6.64
C ILE A 48 -10.14 -36.23 -6.66
N ASN A 49 -8.98 -36.54 -6.08
CA ASN A 49 -8.46 -37.91 -6.02
C ASN A 49 -9.40 -38.85 -5.26
N ASP A 50 -9.91 -38.43 -4.10
CA ASP A 50 -10.87 -39.22 -3.32
C ASP A 50 -12.15 -39.56 -4.14
N LEU A 51 -12.64 -38.59 -4.92
CA LEU A 51 -13.81 -38.80 -5.78
C LEU A 51 -13.50 -39.72 -6.97
N ILE A 52 -12.29 -39.65 -7.54
CA ILE A 52 -11.86 -40.55 -8.61
C ILE A 52 -11.78 -41.99 -8.10
N GLU A 53 -11.18 -42.22 -6.92
CA GLU A 53 -11.13 -43.56 -6.30
C GLU A 53 -12.54 -44.10 -6.02
N LEU A 54 -13.46 -43.24 -5.59
CA LEU A 54 -14.84 -43.61 -5.34
C LEU A 54 -15.61 -43.96 -6.63
N VAL A 55 -15.37 -43.22 -7.72
CA VAL A 55 -15.96 -43.50 -9.05
C VAL A 55 -15.51 -44.84 -9.59
N VAL A 56 -14.22 -45.18 -9.47
CA VAL A 56 -13.67 -46.47 -9.92
C VAL A 56 -14.35 -47.66 -9.23
N ASN A 57 -14.77 -47.49 -7.98
CA ASN A 57 -15.44 -48.52 -7.18
C ASN A 57 -16.98 -48.48 -7.28
N ALA A 58 -17.57 -47.45 -7.89
CA ALA A 58 -19.01 -47.25 -7.94
C ALA A 58 -19.66 -48.06 -9.07
N SER A 59 -20.73 -48.79 -8.76
CA SER A 59 -21.42 -49.68 -9.71
C SER A 59 -22.69 -49.09 -10.33
N HIS A 60 -23.20 -47.96 -9.81
CA HIS A 60 -24.45 -47.34 -10.30
C HIS A 60 -24.18 -46.15 -11.25
N PRO A 61 -24.62 -46.21 -12.53
CA PRO A 61 -24.34 -45.17 -13.53
C PRO A 61 -24.78 -43.75 -13.17
N ARG A 62 -25.89 -43.59 -12.43
CA ARG A 62 -26.39 -42.27 -12.00
C ARG A 62 -25.46 -41.61 -10.98
N VAL A 63 -24.80 -42.41 -10.15
CA VAL A 63 -23.88 -41.93 -9.11
C VAL A 63 -22.54 -41.52 -9.74
N VAL A 64 -22.07 -42.30 -10.72
CA VAL A 64 -20.88 -41.97 -11.53
C VAL A 64 -21.05 -40.61 -12.21
N ALA A 65 -22.16 -40.38 -12.93
CA ALA A 65 -22.41 -39.10 -13.60
C ALA A 65 -22.49 -37.90 -12.62
N ALA A 66 -23.01 -38.11 -11.41
CA ALA A 66 -23.05 -37.07 -10.39
C ALA A 66 -21.65 -36.72 -9.86
N TYR A 67 -20.78 -37.72 -9.69
CA TYR A 67 -19.39 -37.51 -9.28
C TYR A 67 -18.54 -36.88 -10.37
N GLU A 68 -18.68 -37.28 -11.64
CA GLU A 68 -18.03 -36.63 -12.78
C GLU A 68 -18.32 -35.13 -12.81
N LYS A 69 -19.61 -34.76 -12.68
CA LYS A 69 -20.03 -33.35 -12.60
C LYS A 69 -19.42 -32.62 -11.40
N LYS A 70 -19.23 -33.33 -10.28
CA LYS A 70 -18.60 -32.75 -9.09
C LYS A 70 -17.10 -32.53 -9.29
N ILE A 71 -16.41 -33.48 -9.92
CA ILE A 71 -14.99 -33.40 -10.28
C ILE A 71 -14.77 -32.20 -11.21
N GLU A 72 -15.55 -32.08 -12.28
CA GLU A 72 -15.48 -30.94 -13.21
C GLU A 72 -15.61 -29.58 -12.49
N SER A 73 -16.56 -29.48 -11.54
CA SER A 73 -16.75 -28.26 -10.74
C SER A 73 -15.55 -27.93 -9.84
N LEU A 74 -14.83 -28.95 -9.34
CA LEU A 74 -13.65 -28.77 -8.50
C LEU A 74 -12.42 -28.44 -9.35
N GLU A 75 -12.28 -29.01 -10.54
CA GLU A 75 -11.24 -28.67 -11.50
C GLU A 75 -11.34 -27.21 -11.96
N MET A 76 -12.55 -26.75 -12.28
CA MET A 76 -12.78 -25.33 -12.58
C MET A 76 -12.37 -24.42 -11.41
N LYS A 77 -12.71 -24.79 -10.17
CA LYS A 77 -12.28 -24.03 -8.98
C LYS A 77 -10.77 -24.00 -8.84
N LYS A 78 -10.09 -25.13 -9.03
CA LYS A 78 -8.62 -25.23 -9.01
C LYS A 78 -7.99 -24.29 -10.05
N LEU A 79 -8.51 -24.25 -11.28
CA LEU A 79 -8.05 -23.34 -12.31
C LEU A 79 -8.18 -21.88 -11.89
N THR A 80 -9.33 -21.47 -11.35
CA THR A 80 -9.52 -20.09 -10.87
C THR A 80 -8.59 -19.73 -9.71
N LEU A 81 -8.28 -20.68 -8.81
CA LEU A 81 -7.35 -20.47 -7.71
C LEU A 81 -5.90 -20.36 -8.22
N ALA A 82 -5.51 -21.17 -9.19
CA ALA A 82 -4.20 -21.11 -9.83
C ALA A 82 -3.99 -19.80 -10.60
N GLU A 83 -5.03 -19.30 -11.28
CA GLU A 83 -5.01 -17.97 -11.90
C GLU A 83 -4.86 -16.85 -10.86
N LYS A 84 -5.61 -16.91 -9.76
CA LYS A 84 -5.46 -15.96 -8.65
C LYS A 84 -4.05 -15.99 -8.09
N GLN A 85 -3.45 -17.17 -7.92
CA GLN A 85 -2.08 -17.32 -7.44
C GLN A 85 -1.06 -16.67 -8.39
N ARG A 86 -1.24 -16.84 -9.71
CA ARG A 86 -0.38 -16.21 -10.72
C ARG A 86 -0.55 -14.69 -10.80
N ASN A 87 -1.76 -14.20 -10.57
CA ASN A 87 -2.10 -12.77 -10.64
C ASN A 87 -1.76 -11.98 -9.37
N VAL A 88 -1.32 -12.64 -8.28
CA VAL A 88 -0.71 -11.95 -7.13
C VAL A 88 0.66 -11.44 -7.59
N GLY A 89 0.68 -10.24 -8.15
CA GLY A 89 1.83 -9.67 -8.85
C GLY A 89 3.11 -9.72 -8.02
N GLN A 90 4.16 -10.27 -8.61
CA GLN A 90 5.50 -10.21 -8.05
C GLN A 90 6.09 -8.81 -8.32
N PRO A 91 6.52 -8.06 -7.28
CA PRO A 91 7.16 -6.77 -7.50
C PRO A 91 8.51 -6.95 -8.19
N VAL A 92 8.80 -6.08 -9.17
CA VAL A 92 10.06 -6.09 -9.96
C VAL A 92 11.30 -5.81 -9.12
N TYR A 93 11.15 -5.08 -8.01
CA TYR A 93 12.23 -4.72 -7.10
C TYR A 93 11.94 -5.16 -5.67
N PRO A 94 12.98 -5.44 -4.87
CA PRO A 94 12.81 -5.70 -3.45
C PRO A 94 12.12 -4.51 -2.78
N PHE A 95 11.04 -4.81 -2.05
CA PHE A 95 10.16 -3.82 -1.43
C PHE A 95 10.92 -2.80 -0.57
N SER A 96 11.89 -3.28 0.23
CA SER A 96 12.70 -2.44 1.12
C SER A 96 13.37 -1.29 0.38
N GLN A 97 13.88 -1.54 -0.82
CA GLN A 97 14.53 -0.55 -1.65
C GLN A 97 13.54 0.48 -2.19
N MET A 98 12.38 0.04 -2.71
CA MET A 98 11.36 0.97 -3.23
C MET A 98 10.76 1.84 -2.11
N PHE A 99 10.52 1.25 -0.95
CA PHE A 99 9.99 1.94 0.22
C PHE A 99 10.97 2.98 0.75
N GLU A 100 12.23 2.61 0.91
CA GLU A 100 13.27 3.53 1.40
C GLU A 100 13.46 4.71 0.45
N LEU A 101 13.47 4.47 -0.87
CA LEU A 101 13.53 5.53 -1.87
C LEU A 101 12.31 6.46 -1.83
N SER A 102 11.11 5.89 -1.67
CA SER A 102 9.86 6.66 -1.56
C SER A 102 9.83 7.52 -0.29
N MET A 103 10.24 6.97 0.85
CA MET A 103 10.30 7.72 2.10
C MET A 103 11.40 8.79 2.08
N LYS A 104 12.54 8.53 1.45
CA LYS A 104 13.59 9.55 1.22
C LYS A 104 13.04 10.70 0.38
N PHE A 105 12.26 10.41 -0.65
CA PHE A 105 11.59 11.43 -1.45
C PHE A 105 10.57 12.24 -0.64
N LEU A 106 9.68 11.59 0.12
CA LEU A 106 8.70 12.28 0.96
C LEU A 106 9.37 13.16 2.04
N ALA A 107 10.51 12.72 2.57
CA ALA A 107 11.29 13.49 3.53
C ALA A 107 12.01 14.69 2.90
N ASN A 108 12.40 14.60 1.64
CA ASN A 108 13.02 15.70 0.91
C ASN A 108 12.75 15.61 -0.61
N PRO A 109 11.72 16.30 -1.11
CA PRO A 109 11.40 16.29 -2.53
C PRO A 109 12.47 16.97 -3.40
N CYS A 110 13.35 17.79 -2.80
CA CYS A 110 14.42 18.49 -3.54
C CYS A 110 15.50 17.52 -4.04
N ILE A 111 15.65 16.34 -3.45
CA ILE A 111 16.66 15.33 -3.85
C ILE A 111 16.56 15.00 -5.35
N LEU A 112 15.34 14.89 -5.88
CA LEU A 112 15.11 14.64 -7.30
C LEU A 112 15.13 15.92 -8.15
N TRP A 113 14.72 17.05 -7.56
CA TRP A 113 14.68 18.35 -8.23
C TRP A 113 16.08 18.86 -8.58
N ASP A 114 17.02 18.72 -7.64
CA ASP A 114 18.39 19.23 -7.71
C ASP A 114 19.25 18.44 -8.70
N SER A 115 18.76 17.29 -9.17
CA SER A 115 19.42 16.49 -10.22
C SER A 115 19.51 17.21 -11.58
N GLY A 116 18.75 18.29 -11.79
CA GLY A 116 18.73 19.08 -13.02
C GLY A 116 18.11 18.39 -14.24
N ARG A 117 17.66 17.13 -14.10
CA ARG A 117 17.03 16.38 -15.19
C ARG A 117 15.56 16.78 -15.31
N LEU A 118 15.19 17.32 -16.47
CA LEU A 118 13.82 17.79 -16.73
C LEU A 118 12.75 16.71 -16.51
N GLU A 119 13.05 15.45 -16.85
CA GLU A 119 12.13 14.34 -16.64
C GLU A 119 11.87 14.09 -15.15
N LEU A 120 12.91 14.13 -14.32
CA LEU A 120 12.76 13.97 -12.86
C LEU A 120 12.04 15.17 -12.26
N GLN A 121 12.32 16.39 -12.71
CA GLN A 121 11.62 17.59 -12.25
C GLN A 121 10.12 17.54 -12.58
N ARG A 122 9.75 17.07 -13.79
CA ARG A 122 8.34 16.86 -14.16
C ARG A 122 7.66 15.82 -13.27
N ILE A 123 8.36 14.73 -12.95
CA ILE A 123 7.85 13.70 -12.03
C ILE A 123 7.64 14.28 -10.63
N VAL A 124 8.61 15.05 -10.11
CA VAL A 124 8.49 15.72 -8.80
C VAL A 124 7.25 16.60 -8.74
N LEU A 125 6.99 17.41 -9.77
CA LEU A 125 5.80 18.26 -9.81
C LEU A 125 4.51 17.44 -9.75
N LYS A 126 4.43 16.33 -10.51
CA LYS A 126 3.27 15.43 -10.50
C LYS A 126 3.07 14.69 -9.18
N LEU A 127 4.15 14.39 -8.45
CA LEU A 127 4.07 13.68 -7.17
C LEU A 127 3.75 14.62 -6.00
N VAL A 128 4.24 15.86 -6.05
CA VAL A 128 4.09 16.84 -4.98
C VAL A 128 2.75 17.57 -5.05
N PHE A 129 2.31 17.93 -6.26
CA PHE A 129 1.09 18.71 -6.45
C PHE A 129 -0.03 17.84 -7.00
N SER A 130 -1.22 18.01 -6.42
CA SER A 130 -2.43 17.30 -6.85
C SER A 130 -3.09 17.94 -8.08
N GLU A 131 -2.74 19.19 -8.38
CA GLU A 131 -3.29 19.99 -9.48
C GLU A 131 -2.14 20.69 -10.22
N GLU A 132 -2.37 21.07 -11.47
CA GLU A 132 -1.41 21.84 -12.25
C GLU A 132 -1.17 23.22 -11.63
N LEU A 133 0.08 23.70 -11.70
CA LEU A 133 0.46 25.00 -11.16
C LEU A 133 -0.10 26.13 -12.04
N SER A 134 -1.16 26.79 -11.58
CA SER A 134 -1.70 27.96 -12.26
C SER A 134 -0.87 29.22 -11.97
N TYR A 135 -0.46 29.91 -13.05
CA TYR A 135 0.31 31.15 -13.00
C TYR A 135 -0.55 32.33 -13.43
N CYS A 136 -0.57 33.40 -12.63
CA CYS A 136 -1.19 34.66 -12.98
C CYS A 136 -0.13 35.76 -12.99
N LYS A 137 0.01 36.52 -14.09
CA LYS A 137 1.01 37.60 -14.20
C LYS A 137 0.90 38.68 -13.11
N LYS A 138 -0.29 38.90 -12.55
CA LYS A 138 -0.53 39.91 -11.50
C LYS A 138 -0.32 39.39 -10.08
N SER A 139 -0.58 38.10 -9.82
CA SER A 139 -0.57 37.52 -8.47
C SER A 139 0.46 36.40 -8.28
N GLY A 140 1.30 36.13 -9.28
CA GLY A 140 2.29 35.06 -9.26
C GLY A 140 1.67 33.66 -9.32
N PHE A 141 2.40 32.66 -8.81
CA PHE A 141 1.91 31.29 -8.63
C PHE A 141 0.91 31.25 -7.46
N ARG A 142 -0.29 30.72 -7.70
CA ARG A 142 -1.28 30.49 -6.64
C ARG A 142 -0.78 29.41 -5.68
N THR A 143 -1.23 29.42 -4.42
CA THR A 143 -0.93 28.38 -3.43
C THR A 143 -1.41 27.03 -3.97
N PRO A 144 -0.48 26.14 -4.36
CA PRO A 144 -0.85 24.91 -5.05
C PRO A 144 -1.32 23.86 -4.04
N LYS A 145 -2.30 23.05 -4.43
CA LYS A 145 -2.77 21.94 -3.59
C LYS A 145 -1.74 20.82 -3.63
N THR A 146 -1.17 20.49 -2.47
CA THR A 146 -0.25 19.37 -2.31
C THR A 146 -0.99 18.04 -2.32
N THR A 147 -0.28 16.96 -2.65
CA THR A 147 -0.82 15.59 -2.55
C THR A 147 -0.98 15.17 -1.08
N LEU A 148 -1.81 14.14 -0.85
CA LEU A 148 -2.16 13.66 0.49
C LEU A 148 -0.94 13.39 1.41
N PRO A 149 0.16 12.76 0.95
CA PRO A 149 1.31 12.52 1.81
C PRO A 149 1.91 13.81 2.37
N PHE A 150 2.04 14.85 1.55
CA PHE A 150 2.59 16.15 1.97
C PHE A 150 1.60 16.97 2.80
N LYS A 151 0.28 16.82 2.58
CA LYS A 151 -0.75 17.43 3.44
C LYS A 151 -0.67 16.87 4.85
N VAL A 152 -0.73 15.55 4.98
CA VAL A 152 -0.69 14.86 6.28
C VAL A 152 0.61 15.22 7.01
N LEU A 153 1.75 15.18 6.32
CA LEU A 153 3.05 15.55 6.92
C LEU A 153 3.15 17.04 7.28
N GLY A 154 2.51 17.94 6.53
CA GLY A 154 2.48 19.38 6.81
C GLY A 154 1.52 19.76 7.96
N ASP A 155 0.38 19.07 8.07
CA ASP A 155 -0.64 19.34 9.10
C ASP A 155 -0.11 19.10 10.53
N PHE A 156 0.86 18.19 10.68
CA PHE A 156 1.54 17.96 11.96
C PHE A 156 2.46 19.11 12.38
N ASP A 157 3.04 19.86 11.43
CA ASP A 157 3.86 21.05 11.70
C ASP A 157 2.97 22.28 12.01
N SER A 158 1.75 22.33 11.45
CA SER A 158 0.81 23.44 11.62
C SER A 158 -0.23 23.22 12.72
N ARG A 159 0.10 22.47 13.79
CA ARG A 159 -0.77 22.47 14.97
C ARG A 159 -0.84 23.90 15.48
N LYS A 160 -2.06 24.43 15.61
CA LYS A 160 -2.31 25.71 16.28
C LYS A 160 -1.87 25.54 17.73
N CYS A 161 -0.61 25.88 18.02
CA CYS A 161 -0.13 26.03 19.38
C CYS A 161 -0.81 27.29 19.93
N GLU A 162 -2.01 27.13 20.50
CA GLU A 162 -2.60 28.20 21.29
C GLU A 162 -1.72 28.41 22.52
N MET A 163 -1.12 29.61 22.60
CA MET A 163 -0.36 30.05 23.76
C MET A 163 -1.35 30.23 24.91
N VAL A 164 -1.18 29.48 25.99
CA VAL A 164 -1.95 29.70 27.21
C VAL A 164 -1.57 31.08 27.77
N PRO A 165 -2.53 31.99 28.02
CA PRO A 165 -2.25 33.26 28.66
C PRO A 165 -1.57 33.05 30.02
N PRO A 166 -0.67 33.95 30.45
CA PRO A 166 0.12 33.80 31.68
C PRO A 166 -0.70 34.06 32.95
N GLU A 167 -1.92 33.54 33.03
CA GLU A 167 -2.81 33.78 34.17
C GLU A 167 -2.64 32.65 35.21
N ARG A 168 -1.70 32.90 36.13
CA ARG A 168 -1.57 32.36 37.50
C ARG A 168 -1.66 30.83 37.64
N LEU A 169 -0.51 30.18 37.44
CA LEU A 169 -0.17 28.96 38.16
C LEU A 169 0.01 29.31 39.65
N GLU A 170 -1.04 29.05 40.42
CA GLU A 170 -1.21 28.95 41.88
C GLU A 170 -0.10 29.54 42.78
N LEU A 171 -0.49 30.47 43.66
CA LEU A 171 0.32 30.81 44.84
C LEU A 171 0.15 29.70 45.89
N PRO A 172 1.23 29.19 46.52
CA PRO A 172 1.12 28.34 47.69
C PRO A 172 0.49 29.15 48.82
N THR A 173 -0.67 28.69 49.31
CA THR A 173 -1.25 29.19 50.55
C THR A 173 -0.29 28.89 51.70
N LEU A 174 0.26 29.93 52.32
CA LEU A 174 0.89 29.85 53.64
C LEU A 174 -0.18 29.90 54.73
#